data_AF-A0AA37WWK2-F1
#
_entry.id   AF-A0AA37WWK2-F1
#
_cell.length_a   1.000
_cell.length_b   1.000
_cell.length_c   1.000
_cell.angle_alpha   90.00
_cell.angle_beta   90.00
_cell.angle_gamma   90.00
#
_symmetry.space_group_name_H-M   'P 1'
#
loop_
_entity.id
_entity.type
_entity.pdbx_description
1 polymer ?
#
loop_
_entity_poly.entity_id
_entity_poly.type
_entity_poly.pdbx_seq_one_letter_code
_entity_poly.pdbx_strand_id
1 'polypeptide(L)' 'MSDSSDRREVTVVDIKMPFFSMVFFMVKFAIASIPAFIILSIIFSLLSVFFGGLVHGLRF' A
#
# COMPACT_ATOMS: atom_id res chain seq x y z
N MET A 1 -30.54 13.65 30.82
CA MET A 1 -29.20 13.92 30.27
C MET A 1 -28.95 12.86 29.21
N SER A 2 -29.06 13.21 27.92
CA SER A 2 -28.98 12.26 26.81
C SER A 2 -27.53 11.99 26.43
N ASP A 3 -27.10 10.74 26.61
CA ASP A 3 -25.86 10.20 26.07
C ASP A 3 -26.15 9.59 24.69
N SER A 4 -25.45 10.05 23.67
CA SER A 4 -25.45 9.47 22.31
C SER A 4 -24.38 10.17 21.47
N SER A 5 -23.11 9.86 21.76
CA SER A 5 -22.02 10.09 20.81
C SER A 5 -22.12 9.12 19.63
N ASP A 6 -23.16 9.28 18.80
CA ASP A 6 -23.21 8.68 17.47
C ASP A 6 -22.26 9.47 16.56
N ARG A 7 -21.08 8.90 16.28
CA ARG A 7 -20.13 9.44 15.31
C ARG A 7 -20.77 9.33 13.91
N ARG A 8 -21.52 10.35 13.51
CA ARG A 8 -22.07 10.48 12.15
C ARG A 8 -20.94 10.84 11.20
N GLU A 9 -20.34 9.82 10.60
CA GLU A 9 -19.44 10.02 9.48
C GLU A 9 -20.27 10.35 8.23
N VAL A 10 -20.36 11.64 7.91
CA VAL A 10 -21.04 12.14 6.71
C VAL A 10 -20.01 12.21 5.59
N THR A 11 -20.11 11.30 4.61
CA THR A 11 -19.37 11.45 3.35
C THR A 11 -20.07 12.49 2.51
N VAL A 12 -19.61 13.74 2.57
CA VAL A 12 -20.10 14.82 1.71
C VAL A 12 -19.53 14.60 0.31
N VAL A 13 -20.35 14.05 -0.59
CA VAL A 13 -20.01 13.89 -2.00
C VAL A 13 -20.14 15.25 -2.69
N ASP A 14 -19.18 16.14 -2.43
CA ASP A 14 -18.88 17.41 -3.13
C ASP A 14 -17.64 18.11 -2.53
N ILE A 15 -16.79 17.37 -1.79
CA ILE A 15 -15.53 17.88 -1.25
C ILE A 15 -14.65 18.26 -2.43
N LYS A 16 -14.59 19.56 -2.76
CA LYS A 16 -13.46 20.15 -3.49
C LYS A 16 -12.20 19.68 -2.77
N MET A 17 -11.58 18.61 -3.25
CA MET A 17 -10.23 18.28 -2.82
C MET A 17 -9.33 19.28 -3.52
N PRO A 18 -8.83 20.31 -2.81
CA PRO A 18 -7.97 21.29 -3.44
C PRO A 18 -6.73 20.57 -3.97
N PHE A 19 -6.13 21.12 -5.02
CA PHE A 19 -4.97 20.55 -5.69
C PHE A 19 -3.89 20.07 -4.70
N PHE A 20 -3.60 20.87 -3.66
CA PHE A 20 -2.62 20.51 -2.64
C PHE A 20 -3.01 19.28 -1.81
N SER A 21 -4.27 19.08 -1.45
CA SER A 21 -4.69 17.87 -0.71
C SER A 21 -4.49 16.60 -1.55
N MET A 22 -4.76 16.68 -2.86
CA MET A 22 -4.46 15.58 -3.78
C MET A 22 -2.96 15.32 -3.89
N VAL A 23 -2.15 16.38 -4.00
CA VAL A 23 -0.68 16.26 -4.05
C VAL A 23 -0.14 15.64 -2.76
N PHE A 24 -0.58 16.08 -1.59
CA PHE A 24 -0.16 15.48 -0.32
C PHE A 24 -0.52 14.00 -0.23
N PHE A 25 -1.70 13.60 -0.72
CA PHE A 25 -2.08 12.20 -0.80
C PHE A 25 -1.12 11.40 -1.71
N MET A 26 -0.87 11.89 -2.92
CA MET A 26 0.03 11.23 -3.89
C MET A 26 1.47 11.16 -3.38
N VAL A 27 1.96 12.21 -2.72
CA VAL A 27 3.30 12.23 -2.11
C VAL A 27 3.40 11.22 -0.98
N LYS A 28 2.38 11.13 -0.12
CA LYS A 28 2.34 10.11 0.94
C LYS A 28 2.30 8.70 0.37
N PHE A 29 1.58 8.49 -0.71
CA PHE A 29 1.53 7.20 -1.40
C PHE A 29 2.91 6.83 -2.00
N ALA A 30 3.58 7.79 -2.64
CA ALA A 30 4.93 7.59 -3.19
C ALA A 30 5.99 7.33 -2.10
N ILE A 31 5.91 8.00 -0.95
CA ILE A 31 6.83 7.73 0.16
C ILE A 31 6.53 6.35 0.76
N ALA A 32 5.26 5.96 0.87
CA ALA A 32 4.84 4.65 1.35
C ALA A 32 5.27 3.50 0.42
N SER A 33 5.52 3.75 -0.87
CA SER A 33 6.00 2.69 -1.77
C SER A 33 7.44 2.27 -1.48
N ILE A 34 8.26 3.12 -0.84
CA ILE A 34 9.65 2.79 -0.47
C ILE A 34 9.72 1.59 0.50
N PRO A 35 9.04 1.61 1.66
CA PRO A 35 9.00 0.44 2.55
C PRO A 35 8.32 -0.77 1.89
N ALA A 36 7.29 -0.55 1.05
CA ALA A 36 6.66 -1.64 0.30
C ALA A 36 7.66 -2.32 -0.67
N PHE A 37 8.55 -1.55 -1.30
CA PHE A 37 9.55 -2.06 -2.23
C PHE A 37 10.58 -2.97 -1.54
N ILE A 38 10.96 -2.66 -0.29
CA ILE A 38 11.84 -3.51 0.52
C ILE A 38 11.18 -4.88 0.74
N ILE A 39 9.92 -4.89 1.17
CA ILE A 39 9.16 -6.13 1.39
C ILE A 39 9.03 -6.91 0.07
N LEU A 40 8.70 -6.22 -1.02
CA LEU A 40 8.56 -6.83 -2.34
C LEU A 40 9.88 -7.45 -2.82
N SER A 41 11.02 -6.79 -2.56
CA SER A 41 12.35 -7.31 -2.93
C SER A 41 12.69 -8.61 -2.18
N ILE A 42 12.32 -8.70 -0.90
CA ILE A 42 12.50 -9.91 -0.10
C ILE A 42 11.64 -11.04 -0.67
N ILE A 43 10.36 -10.78 -0.96
CA ILE A 43 9.45 -11.76 -1.56
C ILE A 43 9.99 -12.26 -2.91
N PHE A 44 10.43 -11.34 -3.78
CA PHE A 44 11.02 -11.70 -5.07
C PHE A 44 12.30 -12.52 -4.92
N SER A 45 13.15 -12.22 -3.94
CA SER A 45 14.35 -13.02 -3.65
C SER A 45 13.97 -14.44 -3.24
N LEU A 46 13.00 -14.61 -2.34
CA LEU A 46 12.52 -15.93 -1.91
C LEU A 46 11.91 -16.73 -3.07
N LEU A 47 11.09 -16.06 -3.89
CA LEU A 47 10.53 -16.68 -5.10
C LEU A 47 11.63 -17.06 -6.10
N SER A 48 12.63 -16.21 -6.28
CA SER A 48 13.75 -16.48 -7.20
C SER A 48 14.60 -17.65 -6.72
N VAL A 49 14.81 -17.81 -5.41
CA VAL A 49 15.49 -18.99 -4.85
C VAL A 49 14.62 -20.25 -5.01
N PHE A 50 13.32 -20.16 -4.74
CA PHE A 50 12.40 -21.28 -4.86
C PHE A 50 12.29 -21.79 -6.32
N PHE A 51 12.02 -20.89 -7.26
CA PHE A 51 11.92 -21.21 -8.67
C PHE A 51 13.28 -21.47 -9.31
N GLY A 52 14.32 -20.72 -8.93
CA GLY A 52 15.68 -20.90 -9.43
C GLY A 52 16.31 -22.21 -8.96
N GLY A 53 16.07 -22.61 -7.71
CA GLY A 53 16.48 -23.92 -7.19
C GLY A 53 15.74 -25.07 -7.88
N LEU A 54 14.45 -24.91 -8.17
CA LEU A 54 13.68 -25.87 -8.96
C LEU A 54 14.22 -25.99 -10.40
N VAL A 55 14.45 -24.86 -11.08
CA VAL A 55 15.00 -24.85 -12.44
C VAL A 55 16.43 -25.37 -12.48
N HIS A 56 17.26 -25.10 -11.47
CA HIS A 56 18.61 -25.63 -11.36
C HIS A 56 18.59 -27.15 -11.10
N GLY A 57 17.74 -27.64 -10.19
CA GLY A 57 17.60 -29.07 -9.89
C GLY A 57 16.96 -29.90 -11.01
N LEU A 58 16.27 -29.26 -11.96
CA LEU A 58 15.75 -29.90 -13.17
C LEU A 58 16.79 -30.00 -14.30
N ARG A 59 17.94 -29.31 -14.18
CA ARG A 59 19.05 -29.38 -15.14
C ARG A 59 20.04 -30.47 -14.72
N PHE A 60 19.56 -31.72 -14.77
CA PHE A 60 20.29 -33.01 -14.65
C PHE A 60 21.06 -33.26 -13.35
#